data_AF-A0A2E8D8M7-F1
#
_entry.id   AF-A0A2E8D8M7-F1
#
_cell.length_a   1.000
_cell.length_b   1.000
_cell.length_c   1.000
_cell.angle_alpha   90.00
_cell.angle_beta   90.00
_cell.angle_gamma   90.00
#
_symmetry.space_group_name_H-M   'P 1'
#
loop_
_entity.id
_entity.type
_entity.pdbx_description
1 polymer ?
#
loop_
_entity_poly.entity_id
_entity_poly.type
_entity_poly.pdbx_seq_one_letter_code
_entity_poly.pdbx_strand_id
1 'polypeptide(L)'
;MVVSTTGNVAPPAVEDPWIQTPIDRFILAKLREHGLQPNGIADKHRLLRRAHFDLIGLPPSAEEVEQFITDADPRAYEQLIDRLLHSRHYGERWGRHWLDIARFAESHGFEQDYDRPHTYHYRDFVIRALNEDMPYDQFVCWQRIKKSGT
;
A
#
# COMPACT_ATOMS: atom_id res chain seq x y z
N MET A 1 21.58 16.25 23.20
CA MET A 1 20.68 16.12 22.03
C MET A 1 19.27 16.24 22.58
N VAL A 2 18.60 17.37 22.32
CA VAL A 2 17.30 17.68 22.93
C VAL A 2 16.27 16.76 22.28
N VAL A 3 15.71 15.82 23.04
CA VAL A 3 14.54 15.06 22.63
C VAL A 3 13.39 16.05 22.66
N SER A 4 13.02 16.58 21.49
CA SER A 4 11.87 17.47 21.35
C SER A 4 10.64 16.77 21.92
N THR A 5 10.07 17.40 22.93
CA THR A 5 8.76 17.09 23.51
C THR A 5 7.77 16.87 22.36
N THR A 6 7.07 15.73 22.36
CA THR A 6 5.91 15.50 21.48
C THR A 6 4.82 16.49 21.91
N GLY A 7 4.93 17.73 21.43
CA GLY A 7 3.92 18.76 21.63
C GLY A 7 2.66 18.28 20.95
N ASN A 8 1.59 18.12 21.73
CA ASN A 8 0.27 17.83 21.21
C ASN A 8 -0.18 19.03 20.36
N VAL A 9 0.04 18.97 19.05
CA VAL A 9 -0.33 20.05 18.13
C VAL A 9 -1.84 20.03 17.99
N ALA A 10 -2.50 21.03 18.55
CA ALA A 10 -3.94 21.18 18.40
C ALA A 10 -4.29 21.38 16.91
N PRO A 11 -5.29 20.66 16.37
CA PRO A 11 -5.74 20.86 15.00
C PRO A 11 -6.17 22.31 14.76
N PRO A 12 -5.91 22.87 13.56
CA PRO A 12 -6.41 24.19 13.20
C PRO A 12 -7.93 24.27 13.35
N ALA A 13 -8.43 25.40 13.85
CA ALA A 13 -9.86 25.67 13.99
C ALA A 13 -10.50 26.05 12.64
N VAL A 14 -10.38 25.14 11.66
CA VAL A 14 -11.06 25.24 10.35
C VAL A 14 -12.23 24.27 10.34
N GLU A 15 -13.39 24.76 9.91
CA GLU A 15 -14.63 23.99 9.73
C GLU A 15 -14.99 23.96 8.25
N ASP A 16 -15.40 22.79 7.77
CA ASP A 16 -15.77 22.50 6.39
C ASP A 16 -16.40 21.09 6.30
N PRO A 17 -17.49 20.87 5.54
CA PRO A 17 -18.08 19.54 5.33
C PRO A 17 -17.12 18.52 4.69
N TRP A 18 -16.05 18.98 4.04
CA TRP A 18 -15.02 18.09 3.47
C TRP A 18 -14.18 17.37 4.54
N ILE A 19 -14.10 17.91 5.76
CA ILE A 19 -13.31 17.34 6.86
C ILE A 19 -13.99 16.07 7.38
N GLN A 20 -13.30 14.92 7.29
CA GLN A 20 -13.76 13.65 7.84
C GLN A 20 -12.95 13.23 9.08
N THR A 21 -11.67 13.59 9.11
CA THR A 21 -10.73 13.26 10.18
C THR A 21 -10.05 14.52 10.73
N PRO A 22 -9.50 14.48 11.95
CA PRO A 22 -8.73 15.61 12.49
C PRO A 22 -7.51 16.00 11.63
N ILE A 23 -6.96 15.06 10.84
CA ILE A 23 -5.83 15.30 9.93
C ILE A 23 -6.25 16.22 8.78
N ASP A 24 -7.49 16.10 8.30
CA ASP A 24 -8.02 16.92 7.19
C ASP A 24 -8.04 18.41 7.52
N ARG A 25 -8.14 18.77 8.81
CA ARG A 25 -8.04 20.17 9.26
C ARG A 25 -6.68 20.78 8.93
N PHE A 26 -5.60 20.00 9.06
CA PHE A 26 -4.25 20.47 8.71
C PHE A 26 -4.09 20.63 7.20
N ILE A 27 -4.62 19.67 6.42
CA ILE A 27 -4.58 19.72 4.95
C ILE A 27 -5.38 20.92 4.45
N LEU A 28 -6.61 21.11 4.93
CA LEU A 28 -7.47 22.19 4.52
C LEU A 28 -6.90 23.56 4.89
N ALA A 29 -6.30 23.70 6.07
CA ALA A 29 -5.63 24.93 6.47
C ALA A 29 -4.53 25.32 5.47
N LYS A 30 -3.71 24.34 5.04
CA LYS A 30 -2.65 24.56 4.04
C LYS A 30 -3.20 24.84 2.64
N LEU A 31 -4.25 24.14 2.20
CA LEU A 31 -4.90 24.43 0.92
C LEU A 31 -5.44 25.87 0.87
N ARG A 32 -6.12 26.32 1.94
CA ARG A 32 -6.66 27.68 2.05
C ARG A 32 -5.58 28.76 2.07
N GLU A 33 -4.45 28.52 2.76
CA GLU A 33 -3.28 29.42 2.75
C GLU A 33 -2.75 29.67 1.32
N HIS A 34 -2.82 28.64 0.46
CA HIS A 34 -2.41 28.72 -0.94
C HIS A 34 -3.54 29.06 -1.91
N GLY A 35 -4.74 29.41 -1.43
CA GLY A 35 -5.90 29.73 -2.27
C GLY A 35 -6.44 28.54 -3.07
N LEU A 36 -6.15 27.32 -2.66
CA LEU A 36 -6.59 26.08 -3.29
C LEU A 36 -7.85 25.53 -2.60
N GLN A 37 -8.64 24.76 -3.36
CA GLN A 37 -9.79 24.04 -2.85
C GLN A 37 -9.52 22.52 -2.88
N PRO A 38 -10.06 21.76 -1.90
CA PRO A 38 -9.98 20.31 -1.95
C PRO A 38 -10.69 19.73 -3.17
N ASN A 39 -10.16 18.64 -3.71
CA ASN A 39 -10.85 17.89 -4.75
C ASN A 39 -12.01 17.08 -4.16
N GLY A 40 -13.09 16.96 -4.94
CA GLY A 40 -14.19 16.05 -4.62
C GLY A 40 -13.74 14.58 -4.70
N ILE A 41 -14.55 13.70 -4.10
CA ILE A 41 -14.34 12.25 -4.18
C ILE A 41 -14.43 11.82 -5.65
N ALA A 42 -13.50 10.96 -6.07
CA ALA A 42 -13.49 10.43 -7.43
C ALA A 42 -14.73 9.57 -7.70
N ASP A 43 -15.11 9.46 -8.97
CA ASP A 43 -16.19 8.57 -9.40
C ASP A 43 -15.88 7.10 -9.04
N LYS A 44 -16.94 6.30 -8.84
CA LYS A 44 -16.82 4.89 -8.42
C LYS A 44 -15.92 4.07 -9.35
N HIS A 45 -16.04 4.24 -10.66
CA HIS A 45 -15.20 3.52 -11.62
C HIS A 45 -13.72 3.83 -11.43
N ARG A 46 -13.38 5.10 -11.24
CA ARG A 46 -12.01 5.55 -11.01
C ARG A 46 -11.45 5.06 -9.68
N LEU A 47 -12.27 5.08 -8.63
CA LEU A 47 -11.90 4.53 -7.32
C LEU A 47 -11.58 3.04 -7.40
N LEU A 48 -12.48 2.26 -8.00
CA LEU A 48 -12.30 0.82 -8.18
C LEU A 48 -11.04 0.51 -8.97
N ARG A 49 -10.88 1.15 -10.13
CA ARG A 49 -9.71 0.94 -11.01
C ARG A 49 -8.41 1.27 -10.30
N ARG A 50 -8.34 2.40 -9.59
CA ARG A 50 -7.14 2.81 -8.84
C ARG A 50 -6.82 1.79 -7.75
N ALA A 51 -7.79 1.44 -6.90
CA ALA A 51 -7.59 0.48 -5.82
C ALA A 51 -7.05 -0.86 -6.33
N HIS A 52 -7.62 -1.39 -7.42
CA HIS A 52 -7.17 -2.62 -8.04
C HIS A 52 -5.71 -2.56 -8.55
N PHE A 53 -5.36 -1.53 -9.33
CA PHE A 53 -3.99 -1.40 -9.84
C PHE A 53 -2.97 -1.06 -8.76
N ASP A 54 -3.36 -0.26 -7.77
CA ASP A 54 -2.46 0.18 -6.71
C ASP A 54 -2.16 -0.97 -5.74
N LEU A 55 -3.20 -1.70 -5.30
CA LEU A 55 -3.06 -2.75 -4.28
C LEU A 55 -2.59 -4.09 -4.84
N ILE A 56 -3.16 -4.54 -5.96
CA ILE A 56 -2.90 -5.88 -6.50
C ILE A 56 -2.30 -5.88 -7.91
N GLY A 57 -2.19 -4.72 -8.57
CA GLY A 57 -1.56 -4.59 -9.89
C GLY A 57 -2.35 -5.15 -11.07
N LEU A 58 -3.58 -5.62 -10.83
CA LEU A 58 -4.45 -6.25 -11.83
C LEU A 58 -5.68 -5.37 -12.07
N PRO A 59 -6.25 -5.33 -13.30
CA PRO A 59 -7.52 -4.66 -13.53
C PRO A 59 -8.67 -5.39 -12.81
N PRO A 60 -9.77 -4.69 -12.45
CA PRO A 60 -10.99 -5.33 -11.98
C PRO A 60 -11.65 -6.14 -13.11
N SER A 61 -12.32 -7.24 -12.76
CA SER A 61 -13.17 -7.99 -13.69
C SER A 61 -14.47 -7.23 -14.00
N ALA A 62 -15.13 -7.58 -15.11
CA ALA A 62 -16.41 -6.97 -15.47
C ALA A 62 -17.49 -7.15 -14.38
N GLU A 63 -17.51 -8.32 -13.75
CA GLU A 63 -18.43 -8.64 -12.66
C GLU A 63 -18.15 -7.79 -11.41
N GLU A 64 -16.90 -7.66 -10.99
CA GLU A 64 -16.52 -6.80 -9.85
C GLU A 64 -16.86 -5.33 -10.11
N VAL A 65 -16.74 -4.86 -11.36
CA VAL A 65 -17.14 -3.52 -11.77
C VAL A 65 -18.63 -3.32 -11.57
N GLU A 66 -19.46 -4.22 -12.10
CA GLU A 66 -20.91 -4.14 -11.96
C GLU A 66 -21.36 -4.19 -10.50
N GLN A 67 -20.80 -5.12 -9.72
CA GLN A 67 -21.07 -5.27 -8.29
C GLN A 67 -20.76 -3.97 -7.54
N PHE A 68 -19.57 -3.40 -7.70
CA PHE A 68 -19.18 -2.20 -6.96
C PHE A 68 -19.95 -0.94 -7.36
N ILE A 69 -20.32 -0.79 -8.64
CA ILE A 69 -21.09 0.37 -9.10
C ILE A 69 -22.50 0.36 -8.53
N THR A 70 -23.14 -0.81 -8.55
CA THR A 70 -24.52 -1.00 -8.09
C THR A 70 -24.64 -1.09 -6.56
N ASP A 71 -23.53 -1.36 -5.86
CA ASP A 71 -23.51 -1.41 -4.40
C ASP A 71 -23.85 -0.05 -3.77
N ALA A 72 -24.94 -0.01 -3.00
CA ALA A 72 -25.40 1.18 -2.31
C ALA A 72 -24.92 1.26 -0.85
N ASP A 73 -24.18 0.25 -0.36
CA ASP A 73 -23.63 0.27 0.98
C ASP A 73 -22.64 1.44 1.13
N PRO A 74 -22.81 2.33 2.12
CA PRO A 74 -21.84 3.39 2.39
C PRO A 74 -20.42 2.87 2.69
N ARG A 75 -20.29 1.59 3.07
CA ARG A 75 -19.02 0.91 3.34
C ARG A 75 -18.49 0.08 2.16
N ALA A 76 -19.13 0.11 1.00
CA ALA A 76 -18.73 -0.68 -0.18
C ALA A 76 -17.25 -0.48 -0.55
N TYR A 77 -16.74 0.75 -0.42
CA TYR A 77 -15.34 1.05 -0.72
C TYR A 77 -14.38 0.45 0.32
N GLU A 78 -14.70 0.54 1.61
CA GLU A 78 -13.89 -0.08 2.68
C GLU A 78 -13.83 -1.61 2.49
N GLN A 79 -14.98 -2.25 2.23
CA GLN A 79 -15.07 -3.68 2.00
C GLN A 79 -14.30 -4.13 0.75
N LEU A 80 -14.31 -3.32 -0.33
CA LEU A 80 -13.46 -3.53 -1.49
C LEU A 80 -11.98 -3.51 -1.10
N ILE A 81 -11.53 -2.51 -0.35
CA ILE A 81 -10.13 -2.41 0.09
C ILE A 81 -9.74 -3.62 0.95
N ASP A 82 -10.57 -3.99 1.92
CA ASP A 82 -10.33 -5.17 2.77
C ASP A 82 -10.17 -6.43 1.92
N ARG A 83 -11.07 -6.66 0.95
CA ARG A 83 -10.97 -7.80 0.04
C ARG A 83 -9.69 -7.78 -0.81
N LEU A 84 -9.25 -6.62 -1.28
CA LEU A 84 -8.03 -6.48 -2.06
C LEU A 84 -6.78 -6.72 -1.22
N LEU A 85 -6.76 -6.26 0.04
CA LEU A 85 -5.67 -6.50 0.98
C LEU A 85 -5.53 -7.99 1.35
N HIS A 86 -6.66 -8.71 1.45
CA HIS A 86 -6.67 -10.16 1.69
C HIS A 86 -6.38 -11.01 0.43
N SER A 87 -6.24 -10.39 -0.74
CA SER A 87 -5.91 -11.11 -1.98
C SER A 87 -4.47 -11.57 -1.97
N ARG A 88 -4.20 -12.81 -2.40
CA ARG A 88 -2.82 -13.32 -2.59
C ARG A 88 -1.96 -12.43 -3.50
N HIS A 89 -2.60 -11.72 -4.43
CA HIS A 89 -1.95 -10.84 -5.40
C HIS A 89 -1.40 -9.56 -4.74
N TYR A 90 -1.86 -9.21 -3.52
CA TYR A 90 -1.32 -8.12 -2.75
C TYR A 90 0.17 -8.33 -2.45
N GLY A 91 0.53 -9.47 -1.87
CA GLY A 91 1.92 -9.83 -1.57
C GLY A 91 2.78 -9.98 -2.82
N GLU A 92 2.22 -10.41 -3.95
CA GLU A 92 2.93 -10.45 -5.24
C GLU A 92 3.25 -9.03 -5.73
N ARG A 93 2.26 -8.13 -5.66
CA ARG A 93 2.39 -6.72 -6.08
C ARG A 93 3.41 -5.97 -5.23
N TRP A 94 3.26 -6.04 -3.90
CA TRP A 94 4.11 -5.32 -2.96
C TRP A 94 5.47 -5.98 -2.78
N GLY A 95 5.53 -7.31 -2.91
CA GLY A 95 6.77 -8.07 -2.88
C GLY A 95 7.74 -7.60 -3.95
N ARG A 96 7.25 -7.31 -5.17
CA ARG A 96 8.08 -6.73 -6.24
C ARG A 96 8.79 -5.43 -5.80
N HIS A 97 8.04 -4.49 -5.21
CA HIS A 97 8.61 -3.22 -4.74
C HIS A 97 9.68 -3.43 -3.65
N TRP A 98 9.43 -4.37 -2.73
CA TRP A 98 10.42 -4.70 -1.70
C TRP A 98 11.68 -5.34 -2.30
N LEU A 99 11.50 -6.29 -3.22
CA LEU A 99 12.59 -7.02 -3.87
C LEU A 99 13.46 -6.10 -4.74
N ASP A 100 12.86 -5.09 -5.37
CA ASP A 100 13.58 -4.03 -6.08
C ASP A 100 14.55 -3.28 -5.14
N ILE A 101 14.06 -2.84 -3.97
CA ILE A 101 14.86 -2.14 -2.96
C ILE A 101 15.92 -3.08 -2.35
N ALA A 102 15.57 -4.34 -2.12
CA ALA A 102 16.49 -5.34 -1.58
C ALA A 102 17.56 -5.80 -2.60
N ARG A 103 17.49 -5.30 -3.85
CA ARG A 103 18.34 -5.67 -4.99
C ARG A 103 18.35 -7.18 -5.23
N PHE A 104 17.17 -7.77 -5.14
CA PHE A 104 16.98 -9.18 -5.44
C PHE A 104 17.16 -9.44 -6.94
N ALA A 105 17.83 -10.54 -7.27
CA ALA A 105 17.96 -11.04 -8.63
C ALA A 105 18.10 -12.56 -8.58
N GLU A 106 17.44 -13.24 -9.50
CA GLU A 106 17.50 -14.70 -9.65
C GLU A 106 18.71 -15.16 -10.45
N SER A 107 19.45 -14.23 -11.06
CA SER A 107 20.69 -14.49 -11.80
C SER A 107 21.81 -13.53 -11.38
N HIS A 108 23.03 -13.77 -11.87
CA HIS A 108 24.19 -12.93 -11.56
C HIS A 108 24.17 -11.57 -12.29
N GLY A 109 23.50 -11.47 -13.44
CA GLY A 109 23.26 -10.21 -14.14
C GLY A 109 24.51 -9.52 -14.69
N PHE A 110 25.59 -10.27 -14.91
CA PHE A 110 26.86 -9.79 -15.47
C PHE A 110 27.42 -10.83 -16.47
N GLU A 111 28.57 -10.58 -17.10
CA GLU A 111 29.20 -11.35 -18.20
C GLU A 111 29.05 -12.88 -18.17
N GLN A 112 28.91 -13.47 -16.97
CA GLN A 112 28.46 -14.84 -16.76
C GLN A 112 27.12 -14.86 -16.01
N ASP A 113 26.03 -14.78 -16.76
CA ASP A 113 24.67 -14.71 -16.22
C ASP A 113 24.12 -16.10 -15.88
N TYR A 114 24.67 -16.69 -14.82
CA TYR A 114 24.15 -17.95 -14.29
C TYR A 114 22.98 -17.69 -13.34
N ASP A 115 22.03 -18.62 -13.34
CA ASP A 115 20.98 -18.68 -12.32
C ASP A 115 21.61 -18.84 -10.94
N ARG A 116 21.05 -18.14 -9.97
CA ARG A 116 21.35 -18.32 -8.55
C ARG A 116 20.39 -19.36 -7.99
N PRO A 117 20.80 -20.63 -7.84
CA PRO A 117 19.90 -21.68 -7.39
C PRO A 117 19.33 -21.30 -6.01
N HIS A 118 18.05 -21.62 -5.79
CA HIS A 118 17.32 -21.43 -4.53
C HIS A 118 16.98 -19.99 -4.11
N THR A 119 17.40 -18.96 -4.86
CA THR A 119 17.09 -17.56 -4.53
C THR A 119 15.58 -17.25 -4.51
N TYR A 120 14.80 -17.95 -5.31
CA TYR A 120 13.34 -17.86 -5.33
C TYR A 120 12.69 -18.10 -3.95
N HIS A 121 13.32 -18.86 -3.04
CA HIS A 121 12.80 -19.04 -1.68
C HIS A 121 12.72 -17.72 -0.90
N TYR A 122 13.66 -16.79 -1.13
CA TYR A 122 13.61 -15.47 -0.52
C TYR A 122 12.46 -14.63 -1.10
N ARG A 123 12.27 -14.65 -2.43
CA ARG A 123 11.11 -14.03 -3.09
C ARG A 123 9.80 -14.56 -2.52
N ASP A 124 9.66 -15.88 -2.48
CA ASP A 124 8.43 -16.54 -1.99
C ASP A 124 8.20 -16.25 -0.49
N PHE A 125 9.27 -16.15 0.30
CA PHE A 125 9.18 -15.72 1.70
C PHE A 125 8.65 -14.28 1.81
N VAL A 126 9.18 -13.33 1.04
CA VAL A 126 8.72 -11.93 1.06
C VAL A 126 7.24 -11.84 0.69
N ILE A 127 6.82 -12.54 -0.36
CA ILE A 127 5.41 -12.57 -0.80
C ILE A 127 4.51 -13.12 0.31
N ARG A 128 4.89 -14.25 0.94
CA ARG A 128 4.12 -14.82 2.06
C ARG A 128 4.06 -13.89 3.26
N ALA A 129 5.19 -13.31 3.66
CA ALA A 129 5.25 -12.43 4.83
C ALA A 129 4.33 -11.21 4.67
N LEU A 130 4.22 -10.65 3.46
CA LEU A 130 3.30 -9.55 3.16
C LEU A 130 1.83 -10.00 3.20
N ASN A 131 1.51 -11.16 2.61
CA ASN A 131 0.13 -11.69 2.61
C ASN A 131 -0.35 -12.14 4.00
N GLU A 132 0.57 -12.56 4.87
CA GLU A 132 0.28 -12.98 6.25
C GLU A 132 0.28 -11.81 7.25
N ASP A 133 0.45 -10.57 6.78
CA ASP A 133 0.59 -9.37 7.61
C ASP A 133 1.63 -9.55 8.72
N MET A 134 2.80 -10.10 8.36
CA MET A 134 3.87 -10.37 9.32
C MET A 134 4.36 -9.06 9.97
N PRO A 135 4.44 -9.00 11.31
CA PRO A 135 4.96 -7.83 12.01
C PRO A 135 6.33 -7.42 11.47
N TYR A 136 6.51 -6.11 11.23
CA TYR A 136 7.69 -5.59 10.54
C TYR A 136 9.01 -5.95 11.25
N ASP A 137 9.04 -5.91 12.58
CA ASP A 137 10.18 -6.29 13.40
C ASP A 137 10.56 -7.77 13.20
N GLN A 138 9.56 -8.65 13.15
CA GLN A 138 9.74 -10.06 12.81
C GLN A 138 10.26 -10.19 11.37
N PHE A 139 9.61 -9.56 10.40
CA PHE A 139 10.01 -9.62 8.99
C PHE A 139 11.49 -9.22 8.77
N VAL A 140 11.95 -8.14 9.41
CA VAL A 140 13.36 -7.69 9.32
C VAL A 140 14.32 -8.68 9.97
N CYS A 141 13.95 -9.33 11.06
CA CYS A 141 14.77 -10.37 11.67
C CYS A 141 14.90 -11.59 10.74
N TRP A 142 13.78 -12.09 10.22
CA TRP A 142 13.74 -13.30 9.40
C TRP A 142 14.37 -13.11 8.01
N GLN A 143 14.16 -11.95 7.38
CA GLN A 143 14.71 -11.69 6.04
C GLN A 143 16.25 -11.73 6.02
N ARG A 144 16.91 -11.35 7.13
CA ARG A 144 18.38 -11.41 7.24
C ARG A 144 18.89 -12.85 7.13
N ILE A 145 18.19 -13.78 7.77
CA ILE A 145 18.50 -15.22 7.76
C ILE A 145 18.17 -15.79 6.38
N LYS A 146 16.98 -15.49 5.85
CA LYS A 146 16.52 -16.03 4.55
C LYS A 146 17.30 -15.51 3.35
N LYS A 147 17.92 -14.32 3.45
CA LYS A 147 18.79 -13.77 2.40
C LYS A 147 20.21 -14.36 2.42
N SER A 148 20.70 -14.84 3.56
CA SER A 148 22.08 -15.38 3.70
C SER A 148 22.23 -16.83 3.25
N GLY A 149 21.18 -17.46 2.71
CA GLY A 149 21.26 -18.82 2.15
C GLY A 149 21.61 -19.92 3.16
N THR A 150 21.35 -19.69 4.45
CA THR A 150 21.56 -20.64 5.56
C THR A 150 20.23 -21.18 6.08
#